data_AF-A0A2G5ZAD4-F1
#
_entry.id   AF-A0A2G5ZAD4-F1
#
_cell.length_a   1.000
_cell.length_b   1.000
_cell.length_c   1.000
_cell.angle_alpha   90.00
_cell.angle_beta   90.00
_cell.angle_gamma   90.00
#
_symmetry.space_group_name_H-M   'P 1'
#
loop_
_entity.id
_entity.type
_entity.pdbx_description
1 polymer ?
#
loop_
_entity_poly.entity_id
_entity_poly.type
_entity_poly.pdbx_seq_one_letter_code
_entity_poly.pdbx_strand_id
1 'polypeptide(L)'
;SIFQDGAAAIANNRVPQGTPYWGKEFKEKSVHYAHRYLNIGGMQGTMPYTHNYLDLDPTYKDVYGDPLLRITAKFTDQERNMAKMIAEKCAEIAEEMGADIIDTPPVADDVEMTSSSVNTH
;
A
#
# COMPACT_ATOMS: atom_id res chain seq x y z
N SER A 1 -1.73 -8.24 5.63
CA SER A 1 -1.35 -9.42 4.90
C SER A 1 -0.65 -10.36 5.85
N ILE A 2 -0.98 -11.66 5.83
CA ILE A 2 -0.11 -12.70 6.39
C ILE A 2 0.76 -13.13 5.21
N PHE A 3 1.98 -12.59 5.14
CA PHE A 3 2.92 -12.97 4.08
C PHE A 3 3.51 -14.34 4.37
N GLN A 4 3.54 -15.21 3.35
CA GLN A 4 4.03 -16.58 3.46
C GLN A 4 5.53 -16.64 3.83
N ASP A 5 6.30 -15.60 3.50
CA ASP A 5 7.76 -15.55 3.71
C ASP A 5 8.17 -15.27 5.17
N GLY A 6 7.21 -15.12 6.07
CA GLY A 6 7.46 -14.81 7.46
C GLY A 6 8.02 -13.40 7.65
N ALA A 7 8.59 -13.15 8.83
CA ALA A 7 9.06 -11.83 9.22
C ALA A 7 10.60 -11.85 9.35
N ALA A 8 11.30 -11.09 8.50
CA ALA A 8 12.77 -11.02 8.50
C ALA A 8 13.31 -10.41 9.80
N ALA A 9 14.37 -10.98 10.38
CA ALA A 9 14.82 -10.75 11.77
C ALA A 9 15.03 -9.31 12.27
N ILE A 10 15.23 -8.32 11.39
CA ILE A 10 15.43 -6.90 11.74
C ILE A 10 14.26 -6.01 11.28
N ALA A 11 13.38 -6.50 10.41
CA ALA A 11 12.36 -5.69 9.75
C ALA A 11 11.00 -5.64 10.49
N ASN A 12 10.88 -6.30 11.64
CA ASN A 12 9.61 -6.79 12.16
C ASN A 12 9.25 -6.34 13.59
N ASN A 13 9.83 -5.25 14.07
CA ASN A 13 9.45 -4.65 15.35
C ASN A 13 8.31 -3.63 15.18
N ARG A 14 7.11 -4.11 14.85
CA ARG A 14 5.91 -3.26 14.74
C ARG A 14 5.42 -2.87 16.13
N VAL A 15 5.36 -1.56 16.39
CA VAL A 15 4.80 -0.97 17.61
C VAL A 15 3.73 0.06 17.25
N PRO A 16 2.72 0.28 18.11
CA PRO A 16 1.72 1.32 17.88
C PRO A 16 2.34 2.70 17.64
N GLN A 17 1.66 3.52 16.83
CA GLN A 17 2.04 4.91 16.61
C GLN A 17 2.18 5.66 17.94
N GLY A 18 3.25 6.45 18.07
CA GLY A 18 3.58 7.18 19.30
C GLY A 18 4.50 6.44 20.28
N THR A 19 4.74 5.14 20.08
CA THR A 19 5.75 4.40 20.88
C THR A 19 7.16 4.92 20.54
N PRO A 20 8.02 5.23 21.53
CA PRO A 20 9.42 5.57 21.27
C PRO A 20 10.16 4.47 20.50
N TYR A 21 11.07 4.84 19.62
CA TYR A 21 11.86 3.87 18.83
C TYR A 21 12.92 3.09 19.65
N TRP A 22 13.12 3.45 20.92
CA TRP A 22 14.11 2.83 21.80
C TRP A 22 13.66 2.88 23.26
N GLY A 23 14.25 2.02 24.10
CA GLY A 23 14.07 2.04 25.54
C GLY A 23 13.12 0.96 26.07
N LYS A 24 12.73 1.12 27.33
CA LYS A 24 11.91 0.13 28.04
C LYS A 24 10.54 -0.06 27.39
N GLU A 25 9.86 1.05 27.10
CA GLU A 25 8.53 1.04 26.48
C GLU A 25 8.56 0.41 25.08
N PHE A 26 9.56 0.76 24.26
CA PHE A 26 9.77 0.14 22.95
C PHE A 26 9.86 -1.38 23.06
N LYS A 27 10.70 -1.89 23.98
CA LYS A 27 10.90 -3.32 24.16
C LYS A 27 9.61 -4.02 24.62
N GLU A 28 8.91 -3.45 25.59
CA GLU A 28 7.66 -3.99 26.11
C GLU A 28 6.59 -4.08 25.02
N LYS A 29 6.38 -3.00 24.26
CA LYS A 29 5.42 -2.97 23.15
C LYS A 29 5.81 -3.90 22.02
N SER A 30 7.08 -3.93 21.65
CA SER A 30 7.56 -4.79 20.55
C SER A 30 7.30 -6.27 20.81
N VAL A 31 7.57 -6.75 22.04
CA VAL A 31 7.28 -8.14 22.42
C VAL A 31 5.77 -8.38 22.49
N HIS A 32 5.00 -7.42 22.99
CA HIS A 32 3.55 -7.54 23.10
C HIS A 32 2.86 -7.64 21.72
N TYR A 33 3.31 -6.86 20.73
CA TYR A 33 2.69 -6.81 19.41
C TYR A 33 3.31 -7.73 18.37
N ALA A 34 4.41 -8.44 18.68
CA ALA A 34 5.13 -9.33 17.76
C ALA A 34 4.23 -10.34 17.02
N HIS A 35 3.14 -10.79 17.64
CA HIS A 35 2.14 -11.70 17.05
C HIS A 35 0.72 -11.12 17.05
N ARG A 36 0.56 -9.83 17.34
CA ARG A 36 -0.73 -9.14 17.46
C ARG A 36 -0.82 -7.97 16.47
N TYR A 37 -0.20 -8.13 15.33
CA TYR A 37 -0.29 -7.18 14.22
C TYR A 37 -0.78 -7.91 12.99
N LEU A 38 -1.63 -7.24 12.23
CA LEU A 38 -2.08 -7.67 10.93
C LEU A 38 -2.23 -6.43 10.06
N ASN A 39 -2.24 -6.66 8.76
CA ASN A 39 -2.57 -5.63 7.80
C ASN A 39 -3.75 -6.17 6.99
N ILE A 40 -4.69 -5.32 6.60
CA ILE A 40 -5.78 -5.71 5.71
C ILE A 40 -5.69 -4.75 4.54
N GLY A 41 -5.70 -5.30 3.34
CA GLY A 41 -5.66 -4.54 2.11
C GLY A 41 -6.56 -5.19 1.09
N GLY A 42 -7.25 -4.37 0.31
CA GLY A 42 -8.00 -4.82 -0.84
C GLY A 42 -7.23 -4.50 -2.13
N MET A 43 -7.43 -5.34 -3.13
CA MET A 43 -6.98 -5.06 -4.49
C MET A 43 -8.14 -4.43 -5.25
N GLN A 44 -7.86 -3.36 -5.98
CA GLN A 44 -8.84 -2.71 -6.85
C GLN A 44 -8.38 -2.76 -8.31
N GLY A 45 -9.33 -2.92 -9.23
CA GLY A 45 -9.07 -2.80 -10.66
C GLY A 45 -9.23 -1.37 -11.13
N THR A 46 -8.61 -1.03 -12.26
CA THR A 46 -8.87 0.23 -12.99
C THR A 46 -9.67 -0.08 -14.24
N MET A 47 -10.66 0.77 -14.53
CA MET A 47 -11.47 0.58 -15.74
C MET A 47 -10.69 0.97 -17.01
N PRO A 48 -11.00 0.36 -18.18
CA PRO A 48 -10.36 0.73 -19.42
C PRO A 48 -10.87 2.09 -19.90
N TYR A 49 -10.08 3.14 -19.69
CA TYR A 49 -10.37 4.48 -20.18
C TYR A 49 -9.59 4.78 -21.46
N THR A 50 -10.21 5.48 -22.41
CA THR A 50 -9.56 5.87 -23.67
C THR A 50 -8.34 6.76 -23.51
N HIS A 51 -8.26 7.49 -22.39
CA HIS A 51 -7.11 8.34 -22.04
C HIS A 51 -5.99 7.57 -21.32
N ASN A 52 -6.21 6.30 -20.96
CA ASN A 52 -5.19 5.42 -20.37
C ASN A 52 -4.65 4.51 -21.48
N TYR A 53 -3.39 4.69 -21.86
CA TYR A 53 -2.79 3.94 -22.97
C TYR A 53 -1.30 3.67 -22.75
N LEU A 54 -0.81 2.70 -23.54
CA LEU A 54 0.57 2.27 -23.59
C LEU A 54 1.16 2.64 -24.95
N ASP A 55 2.34 3.25 -24.94
CA ASP A 55 3.07 3.57 -26.16
C ASP A 55 4.58 3.31 -26.00
N LEU A 56 5.29 3.24 -27.14
CA LEU A 56 6.73 2.99 -27.15
C LEU A 56 7.49 4.32 -27.13
N ASP A 57 8.48 4.43 -26.25
CA ASP A 57 9.29 5.63 -26.11
C ASP A 57 10.20 5.82 -27.35
N PRO A 58 10.13 6.97 -28.05
CA PRO A 58 10.94 7.19 -29.24
C PRO A 58 12.42 7.48 -28.95
N THR A 59 12.79 7.73 -27.69
CA THR A 59 14.10 8.23 -27.27
C THR A 59 14.89 7.17 -26.50
N TYR A 60 14.23 6.44 -25.59
CA TYR A 60 14.88 5.48 -24.70
C TYR A 60 14.69 4.04 -25.16
N LYS A 61 15.79 3.29 -25.10
CA LYS A 61 15.85 1.89 -25.51
C LYS A 61 16.37 1.02 -24.39
N ASP A 62 15.96 -0.24 -24.38
CA ASP A 62 16.53 -1.24 -23.49
C ASP A 62 17.96 -1.63 -23.94
N VAL A 63 18.55 -2.58 -23.20
CA VAL A 63 19.91 -3.07 -23.47
C VAL A 63 20.03 -3.82 -24.81
N TYR A 64 18.92 -4.23 -25.41
CA TYR A 64 18.86 -4.95 -26.68
C TYR A 64 18.49 -4.03 -27.87
N GLY A 65 18.19 -2.75 -27.61
CA GLY A 65 17.89 -1.74 -28.62
C GLY A 65 16.40 -1.57 -28.91
N ASP A 66 15.52 -2.23 -28.15
CA ASP A 66 14.07 -2.13 -28.27
C ASP A 66 13.54 -0.89 -27.52
N PRO A 67 12.57 -0.15 -28.08
CA PRO A 67 11.96 0.99 -27.39
C PRO A 67 11.35 0.62 -26.03
N LEU A 68 11.57 1.45 -25.01
CA LEU A 68 10.97 1.23 -23.70
C LEU A 68 9.45 1.48 -23.71
N LEU A 69 8.71 0.75 -22.88
CA LEU A 69 7.28 0.95 -22.71
C LEU A 69 7.01 2.18 -21.84
N ARG A 70 6.16 3.09 -22.34
CA ARG A 70 5.63 4.24 -21.60
C ARG A 70 4.16 4.02 -21.27
N ILE A 71 3.81 4.32 -20.03
CA ILE A 71 2.45 4.22 -19.51
C ILE A 71 1.93 5.64 -19.30
N THR A 72 0.85 5.99 -20.00
CA THR A 72 0.09 7.21 -19.73
C THR A 72 -1.22 6.79 -19.11
N ALA A 73 -1.39 7.01 -17.80
CA ALA A 73 -2.66 6.77 -17.14
C ALA A 73 -2.93 7.78 -16.04
N LYS A 74 -4.21 7.98 -15.72
CA LYS A 74 -4.69 8.81 -14.61
C LYS A 74 -5.70 8.03 -13.80
N PHE A 75 -5.68 8.24 -12.48
CA PHE A 75 -6.76 7.78 -11.62
C PHE A 75 -7.96 8.70 -11.79
N THR A 76 -9.15 8.10 -11.95
CA THR A 76 -10.40 8.86 -12.00
C THR A 76 -11.06 8.88 -10.63
N ASP A 77 -12.15 9.62 -10.51
CA ASP A 77 -12.95 9.66 -9.29
C ASP A 77 -13.49 8.27 -8.92
N GLN A 78 -13.69 7.37 -9.88
CA GLN A 78 -14.16 6.01 -9.61
C GLN A 78 -13.13 5.20 -8.83
N GLU A 79 -11.86 5.20 -9.26
CA GLU A 79 -10.78 4.53 -8.54
C GLU A 79 -10.55 5.11 -7.14
N ARG A 80 -10.76 6.42 -6.96
CA ARG A 80 -10.64 7.10 -5.66
C ARG A 80 -11.78 6.71 -4.72
N ASN A 81 -13.01 6.68 -5.22
CA ASN A 81 -14.16 6.23 -4.44
C ASN A 81 -14.06 4.75 -4.07
N MET A 82 -13.57 3.91 -4.98
CA MET A 82 -13.33 2.50 -4.70
C MET A 82 -12.24 2.30 -3.65
N ALA A 83 -11.16 3.08 -3.69
CA ALA A 83 -10.11 3.04 -2.67
C ALA A 83 -10.64 3.43 -1.29
N LYS A 84 -11.48 4.48 -1.20
CA LYS A 84 -12.14 4.89 0.05
C LYS A 84 -13.05 3.79 0.58
N MET A 85 -13.90 3.23 -0.27
CA MET A 85 -14.80 2.13 0.10
C MET A 85 -14.00 0.90 0.60
N ILE A 86 -12.91 0.53 -0.06
CA ILE A 86 -12.07 -0.59 0.37
C ILE A 86 -11.42 -0.29 1.71
N ALA A 87 -10.92 0.93 1.94
CA ALA A 87 -10.33 1.32 3.22
C ALA A 87 -11.36 1.24 4.36
N GLU A 88 -12.58 1.73 4.13
CA GLU A 88 -13.70 1.63 5.08
C GLU A 88 -14.03 0.16 5.38
N LYS A 89 -14.14 -0.70 4.36
CA LYS A 89 -14.41 -2.13 4.57
C LYS A 89 -13.28 -2.86 5.29
N CYS A 90 -12.02 -2.50 5.04
CA CYS A 90 -10.89 -3.05 5.79
C CYS A 90 -10.95 -2.66 7.27
N ALA A 91 -11.36 -1.43 7.58
CA ALA A 91 -11.54 -0.96 8.95
C ALA A 91 -12.69 -1.71 9.64
N GLU A 92 -13.85 -1.87 9.00
CA GLU A 92 -14.97 -2.67 9.53
C GLU A 92 -14.53 -4.11 9.84
N ILE A 93 -13.77 -4.75 8.95
CA ILE A 93 -13.25 -6.11 9.20
C ILE A 93 -12.30 -6.12 10.40
N ALA A 94 -11.43 -5.12 10.55
CA ALA A 94 -10.52 -5.04 11.69
C ALA A 94 -11.28 -4.85 13.02
N GLU A 95 -12.36 -4.06 13.03
CA GLU A 95 -13.24 -3.89 14.19
C GLU A 95 -13.90 -5.20 14.59
N GLU A 96 -14.49 -5.93 13.63
CA GLU A 96 -15.14 -7.23 13.87
C GLU A 96 -14.13 -8.32 14.31
N MET A 97 -12.87 -8.20 13.90
CA MET A 97 -11.77 -9.06 14.39
C MET A 97 -11.35 -8.74 15.83
N GLY A 98 -11.88 -7.67 16.44
CA GLY A 98 -11.56 -7.24 17.79
C GLY A 98 -10.23 -6.51 17.90
N ALA A 99 -9.82 -5.76 16.87
CA ALA A 99 -8.58 -4.98 16.91
C ALA A 99 -8.68 -3.82 17.91
N ASP A 100 -7.73 -3.74 18.85
CA ASP A 100 -7.65 -2.64 19.83
C ASP A 100 -7.16 -1.32 19.19
N ILE A 101 -6.44 -1.41 18.06
CA ILE A 101 -5.82 -0.28 17.36
C ILE A 101 -6.02 -0.48 15.86
N ILE A 102 -6.57 0.53 15.20
CA ILE A 102 -6.83 0.53 13.76
C ILE A 102 -6.22 1.78 13.14
N ASP A 103 -5.14 1.59 12.40
CA ASP A 103 -4.46 2.65 11.66
C ASP A 103 -4.87 2.60 10.19
N THR A 104 -5.88 3.40 9.82
CA THR A 104 -6.31 3.54 8.42
C THR A 104 -5.61 4.72 7.77
N PRO A 105 -4.71 4.51 6.79
CA PRO A 105 -4.06 5.62 6.10
C PRO A 105 -5.10 6.41 5.28
N PRO A 106 -5.01 7.75 5.26
CA PRO A 106 -5.93 8.57 4.48
C PRO A 106 -5.74 8.31 2.98
N VAL A 107 -6.84 8.14 2.26
CA VAL A 107 -6.85 8.10 0.80
C VAL A 107 -6.83 9.55 0.31
N ALA A 108 -5.69 10.01 -0.19
CA ALA A 108 -5.54 11.37 -0.69
C ALA A 108 -6.30 11.57 -2.01
N ASP A 109 -6.94 12.73 -2.15
CA ASP A 109 -7.77 13.09 -3.30
C ASP A 109 -6.96 13.59 -4.50
N ASP A 110 -5.65 13.75 -4.38
CA ASP A 110 -4.76 14.30 -5.41
C ASP A 110 -3.72 13.30 -5.89
N VAL A 111 -3.85 12.02 -5.52
CA VAL A 111 -2.93 10.98 -6.00
C VAL A 111 -3.05 10.87 -7.51
N GLU A 112 -1.98 11.27 -8.19
CA GLU A 112 -1.77 11.02 -9.61
C GLU A 112 -0.94 9.76 -9.79
N MET A 113 -1.18 9.06 -10.90
CA MET A 113 -0.40 7.89 -11.26
C MET A 113 0.98 8.34 -11.73
N THR A 114 1.94 8.35 -10.80
CA THR A 114 3.33 8.77 -10.97
C THR A 114 4.27 7.58 -10.79
N SER A 115 5.53 7.72 -11.15
CA SER A 115 6.54 6.67 -10.89
C SER A 115 6.63 6.28 -9.40
N SER A 116 6.29 7.19 -8.49
CA SER A 116 6.20 6.91 -7.05
C SER A 116 4.94 6.16 -6.64
N SER A 117 3.81 6.30 -7.36
CA SER A 117 2.56 5.65 -6.97
C SER A 117 2.49 4.18 -7.40
N VAL A 118 3.31 3.76 -8.36
CA VAL A 118 3.37 2.37 -8.87
C VAL A 118 4.34 1.48 -8.10
N ASN A 119 5.13 2.04 -7.18
CA ASN A 119 6.13 1.29 -6.39
C ASN A 119 5.60 0.73 -5.06
N THR A 120 4.29 0.84 -4.80
CA THR A 120 3.69 0.43 -3.51
C THR A 120 3.08 -0.98 -3.58
N HIS A 121 3.81 -1.92 -4.18
CA HIS A 121 3.48 -3.35 -4.13
C HIS A 121 4.35 -4.09 -3.11
#